data_AF-A0A1F8BK55-F1
#
_entry.id   AF-A0A1F8BK55-F1
#
_cell.length_a   1.000
_cell.length_b   1.000
_cell.length_c   1.000
_cell.angle_alpha   90.00
_cell.angle_beta   90.00
_cell.angle_gamma   90.00
#
_symmetry.space_group_name_H-M   'P 1'
#
loop_
_entity.id
_entity.type
_entity.pdbx_description
1 polymer ?
#
loop_
_entity_poly.entity_id
_entity_poly.type
_entity_poly.pdbx_seq_one_letter_code
_entity_poly.pdbx_strand_id
1 'polypeptide(L)'
;MPLPLSYNTFLPLISVILFFGGLGFYWLMSFFILYHLIRFGIGTKPKQLSFIFLFGSIVLTLIVTILFINLNLNSFTKPLLSP
;
A
#
# COMPACT_ATOMS: atom_id res chain seq x y z
N MET A 1 -34.48 11.23 3.96
CA MET A 1 -33.95 10.08 3.19
C MET A 1 -32.60 10.49 2.61
N PRO A 2 -31.51 9.73 2.80
CA PRO A 2 -30.25 10.02 2.11
C PRO A 2 -30.45 9.85 0.60
N LEU A 3 -29.97 10.80 -0.21
CA LEU A 3 -29.99 10.70 -1.67
C LEU A 3 -29.19 9.47 -2.13
N PRO A 4 -29.63 8.75 -3.17
CA PRO A 4 -28.85 7.66 -3.76
C PRO A 4 -27.50 8.19 -4.26
N LEU A 5 -26.44 7.40 -4.05
CA LEU A 5 -25.09 7.76 -4.45
C LEU A 5 -25.03 7.91 -5.98
N SER A 6 -24.59 9.07 -6.48
CA SER A 6 -24.48 9.32 -7.92
C SER A 6 -23.39 8.43 -8.54
N TYR A 7 -23.56 8.05 -9.81
CA TYR A 7 -22.57 7.24 -10.54
C TYR A 7 -21.15 7.83 -10.50
N ASN A 8 -21.06 9.15 -10.66
CA ASN A 8 -19.80 9.91 -10.64
C ASN A 8 -19.09 9.87 -9.27
N THR A 9 -19.83 9.60 -8.19
CA THR A 9 -19.28 9.43 -6.84
C THR A 9 -19.05 7.95 -6.50
N PHE A 10 -19.87 7.06 -7.04
CA PHE A 10 -19.82 5.62 -6.79
C PHE A 10 -18.56 4.96 -7.36
N LEU A 11 -18.23 5.24 -8.62
CA LEU A 11 -17.04 4.69 -9.31
C LEU A 11 -15.69 5.02 -8.64
N PRO A 12 -15.38 6.29 -8.31
CA PRO A 12 -14.13 6.60 -7.64
C PRO A 12 -14.09 5.98 -6.24
N LEU A 13 -15.22 5.95 -5.53
CA LEU A 13 -15.30 5.35 -4.20
C LEU A 13 -15.00 3.84 -4.25
N ILE A 14 -15.64 3.09 -5.15
CA ILE A 14 -15.39 1.65 -5.27
C ILE A 14 -13.95 1.37 -5.70
N SER A 15 -13.37 2.20 -6.58
CA SER A 15 -11.98 2.06 -7.03
C SER A 15 -11.00 2.24 -5.86
N VAL A 16 -11.22 3.24 -5.00
CA VAL A 16 -10.41 3.47 -3.79
C VAL A 16 -10.53 2.29 -2.83
N ILE A 17 -11.74 1.79 -2.60
CA ILE A 17 -11.98 0.63 -1.72
C ILE A 17 -11.27 -0.60 -2.26
N LEU A 18 -11.37 -0.89 -3.56
CA LEU A 18 -10.71 -2.03 -4.20
C LEU A 18 -9.19 -1.92 -4.13
N PHE A 19 -8.64 -0.72 -4.32
CA PHE A 19 -7.20 -0.50 -4.24
C PHE A 19 -6.66 -0.77 -2.82
N PHE A 20 -7.22 -0.13 -1.81
CA PHE A 20 -6.78 -0.33 -0.42
C PHE A 20 -7.08 -1.73 0.09
N GLY A 21 -8.23 -2.29 -0.27
CA GLY A 21 -8.60 -3.67 0.06
C GLY A 21 -7.65 -4.68 -0.58
N GLY A 22 -7.33 -4.51 -1.86
CA GLY A 22 -6.38 -5.35 -2.59
C GLY A 22 -4.96 -5.26 -2.03
N LEU A 23 -4.50 -4.05 -1.71
CA LEU A 23 -3.19 -3.83 -1.09
C LEU A 23 -3.10 -4.50 0.30
N GLY A 24 -4.14 -4.35 1.12
CA GLY A 24 -4.22 -5.02 2.43
C GLY A 24 -4.23 -6.55 2.30
N PHE A 25 -4.99 -7.08 1.35
CA PHE A 25 -5.03 -8.51 1.07
C PHE A 25 -3.67 -9.05 0.61
N TYR A 26 -2.97 -8.29 -0.25
CA TYR A 26 -1.62 -8.63 -0.70
C TYR A 26 -0.62 -8.71 0.45
N TRP A 27 -0.63 -7.74 1.37
CA TRP A 27 0.22 -7.78 2.56
C TRP A 27 -0.10 -8.95 3.48
N LEU A 28 -1.38 -9.25 3.69
CA LEU A 28 -1.81 -10.40 4.50
C LEU A 28 -1.31 -11.72 3.91
N MET A 29 -1.45 -11.91 2.60
CA MET A 29 -0.98 -13.11 1.91
C MET A 29 0.55 -13.23 1.96
N SER A 30 1.26 -12.12 1.75
CA SER A 30 2.71 -12.07 1.87
C SER A 30 3.18 -12.45 3.27
N PHE A 31 2.49 -11.99 4.33
CA PHE A 31 2.77 -12.38 5.70
C PHE A 31 2.64 -13.90 5.91
N PHE A 32 1.57 -14.51 5.40
CA PHE A 32 1.38 -15.95 5.51
C PHE A 32 2.48 -16.73 4.80
N ILE A 33 2.83 -16.35 3.57
CA ILE A 33 3.89 -17.00 2.79
C ILE A 33 5.21 -16.94 3.55
N LEU A 34 5.61 -15.74 3.99
CA LEU A 34 6.87 -15.55 4.71
C LEU A 34 6.87 -16.29 6.05
N TYR A 35 5.79 -16.22 6.82
CA TYR A 35 5.66 -16.96 8.07
C TYR A 35 5.89 -18.46 7.86
N HIS A 36 5.28 -19.05 6.84
CA HIS A 36 5.45 -20.47 6.52
C HIS A 36 6.88 -20.77 6.07
N LEU A 37 7.47 -19.97 5.19
CA LEU A 37 8.85 -20.16 4.73
C LEU A 37 9.86 -20.09 5.88
N ILE A 38 9.72 -19.10 6.77
CA ILE A 38 10.61 -18.94 7.93
C ILE A 38 10.42 -20.11 8.89
N ARG A 39 9.17 -20.55 9.12
CA ARG A 39 8.88 -21.73 9.96
C ARG A 39 9.53 -23.01 9.43
N PHE A 40 9.58 -23.19 8.11
CA PHE A 40 10.14 -24.41 7.52
C PHE A 40 11.67 -24.36 7.33
N GLY A 41 12.28 -23.17 7.23
CA GLY A 41 13.71 -23.06 6.93
C GLY A 41 14.60 -22.49 8.05
N ILE A 42 14.10 -21.59 8.91
CA ILE A 42 14.94 -20.66 9.69
C ILE A 42 14.38 -20.47 11.13
N GLY A 43 14.67 -21.42 12.03
CA GLY A 43 14.80 -21.14 13.48
C GLY A 43 13.54 -21.15 14.37
N THR A 44 13.77 -20.86 15.66
CA THR A 44 12.85 -21.11 16.79
C THR A 44 11.77 -20.03 17.03
N LYS A 45 11.74 -18.95 16.24
CA LYS A 45 10.80 -17.82 16.43
C LYS A 45 10.27 -17.20 15.11
N PRO A 46 9.62 -17.99 14.24
CA PRO A 46 9.18 -17.54 12.92
C PRO A 46 8.22 -16.35 12.95
N LYS A 47 7.36 -16.25 13.98
CA LYS A 47 6.37 -15.16 14.13
C LYS A 47 7.01 -13.77 14.19
N GLN A 48 8.12 -13.62 14.91
CA GLN A 48 8.74 -12.31 15.12
C GLN A 48 9.35 -11.78 13.80
N LEU A 49 10.02 -12.65 13.06
CA LEU A 49 10.68 -12.28 11.80
C LEU A 49 9.68 -11.95 10.69
N SER A 50 8.60 -12.73 10.56
CA SER A 50 7.50 -12.42 9.62
C SER A 50 6.80 -11.11 9.96
N PHE A 51 6.70 -10.75 11.25
CA PHE A 51 6.08 -9.49 11.67
C PHE A 51 6.97 -8.28 11.36
N ILE A 52 8.28 -8.39 11.60
CA ILE A 52 9.26 -7.35 11.21
C ILE A 52 9.20 -7.11 9.70
N PHE A 53 9.09 -8.17 8.90
CA PHE A 53 8.97 -8.03 7.45
C PHE A 53 7.68 -7.34 7.03
N LEU A 54 6.54 -7.74 7.60
CA LEU A 54 5.25 -7.08 7.34
C LEU A 54 5.31 -5.59 7.69
N PHE A 55 5.80 -5.26 8.87
CA PHE A 55 5.96 -3.86 9.31
C PHE A 55 6.91 -3.08 8.39
N GLY A 56 8.06 -3.65 8.07
CA GLY A 56 9.03 -3.06 7.13
C GLY A 56 8.44 -2.80 5.76
N SER A 57 7.60 -3.71 5.25
CA SER A 57 6.92 -3.54 3.96
C SER A 57 5.93 -2.37 3.97
N ILE A 58 5.16 -2.20 5.05
CA ILE A 58 4.21 -1.09 5.20
C ILE A 58 4.96 0.25 5.23
N VAL A 59 6.03 0.33 6.03
CA VAL A 59 6.87 1.54 6.13
C VAL A 59 7.49 1.88 4.77
N LEU A 60 8.04 0.89 4.07
CA LEU A 60 8.65 1.10 2.76
C LEU A 60 7.64 1.58 1.71
N THR A 61 6.45 0.99 1.66
CA THR A 61 5.39 1.44 0.76
C THR A 61 4.97 2.87 1.06
N LEU A 62 4.90 3.27 2.33
CA LEU A 62 4.57 4.63 2.73
C LEU A 62 5.64 5.62 2.29
N ILE A 63 6.92 5.30 2.52
CA ILE A 63 8.06 6.14 2.07
C ILE A 63 8.04 6.32 0.55
N VAL A 64 7.89 5.23 -0.21
CA VAL A 64 7.85 5.27 -1.68
C VAL A 64 6.66 6.08 -2.17
N THR A 65 5.49 5.93 -1.54
CA THR A 65 4.29 6.70 -1.89
C THR A 65 4.52 8.20 -1.69
N ILE A 66 5.05 8.61 -0.54
CA ILE A 66 5.39 10.01 -0.25
C ILE A 66 6.40 10.53 -1.28
N LEU A 67 7.45 9.75 -1.56
CA LEU A 67 8.47 10.14 -2.53
C LEU A 67 7.86 10.35 -3.92
N PHE A 68 7.01 9.45 -4.39
CA PHE A 68 6.34 9.57 -5.68
C PHE A 68 5.42 10.78 -5.76
N ILE A 69 4.64 11.06 -4.70
CA ILE A 69 3.80 12.26 -4.64
C ILE A 69 4.67 13.51 -4.78
N ASN A 70 5.78 13.59 -4.05
CA ASN A 70 6.69 14.74 -4.09
C ASN A 70 7.40 14.89 -5.45
N LEU A 71 7.87 13.78 -6.04
CA LEU A 71 8.49 13.80 -7.36
C LEU A 71 7.52 14.26 -8.44
N ASN A 72 6.29 13.73 -8.42
CA ASN A 72 5.27 14.08 -9.38
C ASN A 72 4.90 15.58 -9.29
N LEU A 73 4.72 16.11 -8.08
CA LEU A 73 4.47 17.53 -7.85
C LEU A 73 5.60 18.42 -8.40
N ASN A 74 6.86 18.03 -8.18
CA ASN A 74 8.02 18.77 -8.68
C ASN A 74 8.14 18.74 -10.21
N SER A 75 7.70 17.66 -10.86
CA SER A 75 7.67 17.55 -12.32
C SER A 75 6.61 18.46 -12.96
N PHE A 76 5.52 18.78 -12.27
CA PHE A 76 4.48 19.68 -12.78
C PHE A 76 4.74 21.17 -12.49
N THR A 77 5.47 21.49 -11.42
CA THR A 77 5.80 22.89 -11.06
C THR A 77 6.99 23.45 -11.82
N LYS A 78 8.01 22.64 -12.11
CA LYS A 78 9.18 23.07 -12.90
C LYS A 78 8.88 23.62 -14.31
N PRO A 79 7.99 23.04 -15.14
CA PRO A 79 7.72 23.56 -16.49
C PRO A 79 6.95 24.89 -16.50
N LEU A 80 6.38 25.33 -15.37
CA LEU A 80 5.62 26.59 -15.25
C LEU A 80 6.48 27.76 -14.72
N LEU A 81 7.69 27.47 -14.22
CA LEU A 81 8.58 28.45 -13.57
C LEU A 81 9.93 28.62 -14.31
N SER A 82 10.14 27.96 -15.45
CA SER A 82 11.21 28.32 -16.38
C SER A 82 10.77 29.54 -17.21
N PRO A 83 11.55 30.64 -17.25
CA PRO A 83 11.29 31.75 -18.15
C PRO A 83 11.34 31.32 -19.62
#